data_AF-U6FF54-F1
#
_entry.id   AF-U6FF54-F1
#
_cell.length_a   1.000
_cell.length_b   1.000
_cell.length_c   1.000
_cell.angle_alpha   90.00
_cell.angle_beta   90.00
_cell.angle_gamma   90.00
#
_symmetry.space_group_name_H-M   'P 1'
#
loop_
_entity.id
_entity.type
_entity.pdbx_description
1 polymer ?
#
loop_
_entity_poly.entity_id
_entity_poly.type
_entity_poly.pdbx_seq_one_letter_code
_entity_poly.pdbx_strand_id
1 'polypeptide(L)'
;MLTVNYRSVIENDLVNYTQGIESYFRNERLTLRDKINKFIEELPESYRELLSEHVGNTDDWIGKLVSTRVFLTHGDRENMAVFNPYKLVQMTKIFGFMVRIFILQKLGITIDKPKILNKFKNVLTAHYY
;
A
#
# COMPACT_ATOMS: atom_id res chain seq x y z
N MET A 1 8.50 27.78 -10.97
CA MET A 1 7.86 26.58 -11.56
C MET A 1 8.04 25.46 -10.54
N LEU A 2 6.97 25.01 -9.87
CA LEU A 2 7.04 23.90 -8.91
C LEU A 2 7.24 22.61 -9.71
N THR A 3 8.49 22.24 -9.93
CA THR A 3 8.84 20.94 -10.53
C THR A 3 8.48 19.87 -9.50
N VAL A 4 7.26 19.36 -9.58
CA VAL A 4 6.83 18.22 -8.78
C VAL A 4 7.73 17.05 -9.19
N ASN A 5 8.69 16.70 -8.34
CA ASN A 5 9.56 15.57 -8.57
C ASN A 5 8.72 14.29 -8.45
N TYR A 6 8.80 13.39 -9.43
CA TYR A 6 8.08 12.11 -9.44
C TYR A 6 8.24 11.34 -8.12
N ARG A 7 9.43 11.43 -7.50
CA ARG A 7 9.68 10.86 -6.18
C ARG A 7 8.77 11.43 -5.09
N SER A 8 8.62 12.75 -5.03
CA SER A 8 7.75 13.42 -4.05
C SER A 8 6.29 13.04 -4.23
N VAL A 9 5.84 12.75 -5.46
CA VAL A 9 4.48 12.24 -5.70
C VAL A 9 4.29 10.88 -5.06
N ILE A 10 5.24 9.96 -5.25
CA ILE A 10 5.17 8.60 -4.70
C ILE A 10 5.24 8.63 -3.16
N GLU A 11 6.13 9.44 -2.60
CA GLU A 11 6.22 9.63 -1.14
C GLU A 11 4.90 10.16 -0.57
N ASN A 12 4.31 11.18 -1.21
CA ASN A 12 3.02 11.73 -0.81
C ASN A 12 1.88 10.71 -0.97
N ASP A 13 1.86 9.93 -2.05
CA ASP A 13 0.87 8.87 -2.26
C ASP A 13 0.88 7.86 -1.11
N LEU A 14 2.07 7.39 -0.70
CA LEU A 14 2.20 6.47 0.42
C LEU A 14 1.67 7.07 1.72
N VAL A 15 2.01 8.33 2.01
CA VAL A 15 1.50 9.05 3.19
C VAL A 15 -0.03 9.17 3.12
N ASN A 16 -0.58 9.54 1.97
CA ASN A 16 -2.02 9.70 1.79
C ASN A 16 -2.78 8.38 1.96
N TYR A 17 -2.29 7.29 1.39
CA TYR A 17 -2.92 5.97 1.52
C TYR A 17 -2.95 5.49 2.96
N THR A 18 -1.81 5.62 3.67
CA THR A 18 -1.72 5.22 5.08
C THR A 18 -2.62 6.08 5.97
N GLN A 19 -2.62 7.40 5.80
CA GLN A 19 -3.53 8.31 6.52
C GLN A 19 -5.01 8.00 6.22
N GLY A 20 -5.34 7.67 4.98
CA GLY A 20 -6.68 7.24 4.58
C GLY A 20 -7.15 6.01 5.35
N ILE A 21 -6.29 5.01 5.50
CA ILE A 21 -6.56 3.80 6.30
C ILE A 21 -6.69 4.14 7.79
N GLU A 22 -5.81 5.00 8.34
CA GLU A 22 -5.91 5.45 9.73
C GLU A 22 -7.25 6.11 10.03
N SER A 23 -7.70 6.95 9.10
CA SER A 23 -8.96 7.69 9.16
C SER A 23 -10.19 6.78 9.02
N TYR A 24 -10.14 5.80 8.10
CA TYR A 24 -11.23 4.84 7.93
C TYR A 24 -11.47 4.03 9.20
N PHE A 25 -10.40 3.54 9.84
CA PHE A 25 -10.45 2.81 11.11
C PHE A 25 -10.26 3.71 12.34
N ARG A 26 -10.59 5.02 12.26
CA ARG A 26 -10.32 5.98 13.36
C ARG A 26 -11.00 5.64 14.67
N ASN A 27 -12.15 4.96 14.62
CA ASN A 27 -12.92 4.59 15.80
C ASN A 27 -12.34 3.36 16.51
N GLU A 28 -11.41 2.67 15.86
CA GLU A 28 -10.73 1.50 16.41
C GLU A 28 -9.41 1.94 17.06
N ARG A 29 -9.23 1.57 18.33
CA ARG A 29 -8.00 1.85 19.10
C ARG A 29 -6.89 0.88 18.70
N LEU A 30 -6.47 0.97 17.45
CA LEU A 30 -5.47 0.11 16.80
C LEU A 30 -4.27 0.94 16.32
N THR A 31 -3.09 0.33 16.27
CA THR A 31 -1.91 0.96 15.65
C THR A 31 -2.07 1.05 14.13
N LEU A 32 -1.26 1.88 13.46
CA LEU A 32 -1.26 1.91 11.98
C LEU A 32 -0.98 0.52 11.38
N ARG A 33 -0.06 -0.25 11.97
CA ARG A 33 0.27 -1.61 11.53
C ARG A 33 -0.97 -2.51 11.58
N ASP A 34 -1.67 -2.51 12.72
CA ASP A 34 -2.86 -3.34 12.92
C ASP A 34 -4.00 -2.93 11.98
N LYS A 35 -4.17 -1.63 11.73
CA LYS A 35 -5.15 -1.12 10.76
C LYS A 35 -4.82 -1.55 9.33
N ILE A 36 -3.54 -1.55 8.93
CA ILE A 36 -3.12 -2.06 7.62
C ILE A 36 -3.33 -3.57 7.53
N ASN A 37 -3.02 -4.33 8.58
CA ASN A 37 -3.29 -5.78 8.64
C ASN A 37 -4.78 -6.05 8.43
N LYS A 38 -5.64 -5.40 9.21
CA LYS A 38 -7.09 -5.53 9.08
C LYS A 38 -7.59 -5.12 7.69
N PHE A 39 -7.09 -4.01 7.15
CA PHE A 39 -7.37 -3.57 5.79
C PHE A 39 -7.06 -4.67 4.77
N ILE A 40 -5.90 -5.33 4.89
CA ILE A 40 -5.51 -6.42 3.98
C ILE A 40 -6.43 -7.62 4.18
N GLU A 41 -6.74 -8.02 5.42
CA GLU A 41 -7.64 -9.14 5.74
C GLU A 41 -9.05 -8.96 5.15
N GLU A 42 -9.53 -7.73 5.04
CA GLU A 42 -10.83 -7.40 4.46
C GLU A 42 -10.87 -7.44 2.92
N LEU A 43 -9.71 -7.54 2.24
CA LEU A 43 -9.64 -7.73 0.79
C LEU A 43 -10.06 -9.16 0.40
N PRO A 44 -10.53 -9.38 -0.84
CA PRO A 44 -10.84 -10.72 -1.29
C PRO A 44 -9.59 -11.60 -1.27
N GLU A 45 -9.80 -12.87 -0.96
CA GLU A 45 -8.75 -13.89 -0.82
C GLU A 45 -7.79 -13.92 -2.02
N SER A 46 -8.35 -13.84 -3.23
CA SER A 46 -7.59 -13.79 -4.48
C SER A 46 -6.51 -12.68 -4.52
N TYR A 47 -6.79 -11.51 -3.94
CA TYR A 47 -5.83 -10.40 -3.86
C TYR A 47 -4.82 -10.60 -2.73
N ARG A 48 -5.24 -11.17 -1.60
CA ARG A 48 -4.36 -11.48 -0.47
C ARG A 48 -3.33 -12.56 -0.84
N GLU A 49 -3.76 -13.61 -1.54
CA GLU A 49 -2.89 -14.67 -2.05
C GLU A 49 -1.84 -14.09 -3.00
N LEU A 50 -2.27 -13.36 -4.03
CA LEU A 50 -1.37 -12.73 -5.00
C LEU A 50 -0.39 -11.75 -4.34
N LEU A 51 -0.83 -11.02 -3.30
CA LEU A 51 0.06 -10.16 -2.54
C LEU A 51 1.13 -11.01 -1.83
N SER A 52 0.73 -12.04 -1.08
CA SER A 52 1.63 -12.90 -0.32
C SER A 52 2.64 -13.62 -1.20
N GLU A 53 2.22 -14.11 -2.37
CA GLU A 53 3.10 -14.74 -3.36
C GLU A 53 4.19 -13.75 -3.85
N HIS A 54 3.82 -12.48 -4.03
CA HIS A 54 4.73 -11.48 -4.58
C HIS A 54 5.66 -10.84 -3.53
N VAL A 55 5.13 -10.53 -2.34
CA VAL A 55 5.89 -9.83 -1.30
C VAL A 55 6.58 -10.78 -0.32
N GLY A 56 6.24 -12.08 -0.37
CA GLY A 56 6.69 -13.09 0.59
C GLY A 56 6.02 -12.87 1.95
N ASN A 57 6.81 -12.46 2.95
CA ASN A 57 6.29 -12.17 4.27
C ASN A 57 5.49 -10.85 4.27
N THR A 58 4.17 -10.95 4.29
CA THR A 58 3.26 -9.80 4.31
C THR A 58 3.46 -8.92 5.55
N ASP A 59 3.75 -9.49 6.72
CA ASP A 59 3.95 -8.72 7.95
C ASP A 59 5.24 -7.88 7.88
N ASP A 60 6.32 -8.43 7.34
CA ASP A 60 7.55 -7.66 7.06
C ASP A 60 7.31 -6.54 6.04
N TRP A 61 6.48 -6.83 5.02
CA TRP A 61 6.11 -5.84 4.02
C TRP A 61 5.30 -4.69 4.62
N ILE A 62 4.36 -4.98 5.52
CA ILE A 62 3.61 -3.95 6.28
C ILE A 62 4.56 -3.18 7.20
N GLY A 63 5.50 -3.86 7.87
CA GLY A 63 6.53 -3.21 8.68
C GLY A 63 7.32 -2.17 7.88
N LYS A 64 7.68 -2.48 6.64
CA LYS A 64 8.34 -1.54 5.71
C LYS A 64 7.44 -0.37 5.34
N LEU A 65 6.15 -0.58 5.06
CA LEU A 65 5.19 0.50 4.78
C LEU A 65 5.12 1.49 5.95
N VAL A 66 4.92 0.98 7.17
CA VAL A 66 4.79 1.79 8.39
C VAL A 66 6.07 2.57 8.66
N SER A 67 7.22 1.89 8.65
CA SER A 67 8.53 2.51 8.90
C SER A 67 8.84 3.59 7.86
N THR A 68 8.52 3.34 6.59
CA THR A 68 8.70 4.32 5.52
C THR A 68 7.79 5.53 5.71
N ARG A 69 6.52 5.33 6.07
CA ARG A 69 5.60 6.44 6.40
C ARG A 69 6.12 7.28 7.55
N VAL A 70 6.59 6.67 8.64
CA VAL A 70 7.17 7.37 9.80
C VAL A 70 8.35 8.23 9.35
N PHE A 71 9.30 7.64 8.61
CA PHE A 71 10.43 8.38 8.05
C PHE A 71 9.99 9.56 7.19
N LEU A 72 9.04 9.38 6.28
CA LEU A 72 8.56 10.45 5.40
C LEU A 72 7.83 11.58 6.15
N THR A 73 7.22 11.28 7.30
CA THR A 73 6.45 12.26 8.08
C THR A 73 7.32 13.03 9.07
N HIS A 74 8.27 12.33 9.71
CA HIS A 74 9.02 12.87 10.86
C HIS A 74 10.51 13.03 10.59
N GLY A 75 11.03 12.46 9.48
CA GLY A 75 12.46 12.44 9.17
C GLY A 75 13.25 11.41 9.98
N ASP A 76 12.60 10.68 10.90
CA ASP A 76 13.22 9.70 11.77
C ASP A 76 13.65 8.47 10.98
N ARG A 77 14.96 8.17 11.00
CA ARG A 77 15.51 6.98 10.31
C ARG A 77 15.09 5.71 11.05
N GLU A 78 14.02 5.10 10.57
CA GLU A 78 13.57 3.78 10.99
C GLU A 78 14.37 2.67 10.26
N ASN A 79 14.74 1.61 10.99
CA ASN A 79 15.59 0.52 10.47
C ASN A 79 15.01 -0.21 9.25
N MET A 80 13.69 -0.18 9.05
CA MET A 80 13.00 -0.85 7.94
C MET A 80 12.48 0.10 6.85
N ALA A 81 12.79 1.39 6.92
CA ALA A 81 12.33 2.35 5.92
C ALA A 81 12.94 2.05 4.53
N VAL A 82 12.12 2.18 3.49
CA VAL A 82 12.51 1.89 2.10
C VAL A 82 13.05 3.15 1.45
N PHE A 83 14.38 3.24 1.34
CA PHE A 83 15.07 4.38 0.70
C PHE A 83 15.33 4.20 -0.79
N ASN A 84 15.32 2.96 -1.29
CA ASN A 84 15.51 2.69 -2.71
C ASN A 84 14.27 3.20 -3.49
N PRO A 85 14.43 4.17 -4.42
CA PRO A 85 13.29 4.79 -5.10
C PRO A 85 12.42 3.80 -5.87
N TYR A 86 13.02 2.78 -6.49
CA TYR A 86 12.29 1.77 -7.27
C TYR A 86 11.44 0.87 -6.39
N LYS A 87 12.02 0.41 -5.27
CA LYS A 87 11.27 -0.38 -4.27
C LYS A 87 10.14 0.44 -3.67
N LEU A 88 10.36 1.74 -3.42
CA LEU A 88 9.33 2.64 -2.92
C LEU A 88 8.19 2.81 -3.92
N VAL A 89 8.49 3.03 -5.20
CA VAL A 89 7.48 3.11 -6.28
C VAL A 89 6.66 1.83 -6.35
N GLN A 90 7.32 0.67 -6.39
CA GLN A 90 6.65 -0.62 -6.50
C GLN A 90 5.73 -0.86 -5.29
N MET A 91 6.26 -0.70 -4.07
CA MET A 91 5.52 -0.86 -2.83
C MET A 91 4.30 0.06 -2.78
N THR A 92 4.48 1.35 -3.12
CA THR A 92 3.40 2.35 -3.08
C THR A 92 2.32 2.06 -4.12
N LYS A 93 2.69 1.62 -5.33
CA LYS A 93 1.72 1.29 -6.38
C LYS A 93 0.92 0.03 -6.06
N ILE A 94 1.56 -0.99 -5.49
CA ILE A 94 0.87 -2.20 -5.01
C ILE A 94 -0.14 -1.79 -3.93
N PHE A 95 0.32 -1.02 -2.93
CA PHE A 95 -0.54 -0.56 -1.85
C PHE A 95 -1.71 0.31 -2.33
N GLY A 96 -1.44 1.28 -3.20
CA GLY A 96 -2.47 2.13 -3.80
C GLY A 96 -3.48 1.35 -4.66
N PHE A 97 -3.06 0.29 -5.33
CA PHE A 97 -4.00 -0.58 -6.05
C PHE A 97 -4.92 -1.31 -5.07
N MET A 98 -4.37 -1.88 -3.99
CA MET A 98 -5.18 -2.53 -2.96
C MET A 98 -6.17 -1.58 -2.30
N VAL A 99 -5.77 -0.33 -2.02
CA VAL A 99 -6.66 0.71 -1.50
C VAL A 99 -7.83 0.95 -2.45
N ARG A 100 -7.58 1.01 -3.76
CA ARG A 100 -8.65 1.15 -4.77
C ARG A 100 -9.60 -0.05 -4.75
N ILE A 101 -9.07 -1.26 -4.65
CA ILE A 101 -9.86 -2.49 -4.59
C ILE A 101 -10.76 -2.49 -3.36
N PHE A 102 -10.21 -2.16 -2.20
CA PHE A 102 -10.96 -2.01 -0.95
C PHE A 102 -12.09 -0.97 -1.08
N ILE A 103 -11.80 0.22 -1.61
CA ILE A 103 -12.82 1.26 -1.80
C ILE A 103 -13.95 0.75 -2.72
N LEU A 104 -13.62 0.15 -3.86
CA LEU A 104 -14.62 -0.39 -4.78
C LEU A 104 -15.49 -1.47 -4.11
N GLN A 105 -14.90 -2.35 -3.32
CA GLN A 105 -15.63 -3.35 -2.53
C GLN A 105 -16.59 -2.70 -1.53
N LYS A 106 -16.13 -1.69 -0.78
CA LYS A 106 -16.98 -0.96 0.18
C LYS A 106 -18.13 -0.19 -0.50
N LEU A 107 -17.98 0.17 -1.77
CA LEU A 107 -19.03 0.73 -2.60
C LEU A 107 -19.98 -0.32 -3.21
N GLY A 108 -19.80 -1.61 -2.89
CA GLY A 108 -20.63 -2.71 -3.40
C GLY A 108 -20.31 -3.13 -4.83
N ILE A 109 -19.16 -2.73 -5.38
CA ILE A 109 -18.74 -3.11 -6.74
C ILE A 109 -18.06 -4.47 -6.70
N THR A 110 -18.51 -5.39 -7.55
CA THR A 110 -17.88 -6.71 -7.70
C THR A 110 -16.48 -6.59 -8.32
N ILE A 111 -15.45 -6.87 -7.53
CA ILE A 111 -14.03 -6.73 -7.87
C ILE A 111 -13.33 -8.03 -8.29
N ASP A 112 -13.90 -9.20 -8.03
CA ASP A 112 -13.38 -10.51 -8.46
C ASP A 112 -13.69 -10.81 -9.94
N LYS A 113 -13.36 -9.87 -10.80
CA LYS A 113 -13.44 -10.06 -12.26
C LYS A 113 -12.04 -10.36 -12.78
N PRO A 114 -11.87 -11.35 -13.69
CA PRO A 114 -10.56 -11.70 -14.26
C PRO A 114 -9.78 -10.49 -14.80
N LYS A 115 -10.48 -9.51 -15.39
CA LYS A 115 -9.89 -8.28 -15.89
C LYS A 115 -9.22 -7.43 -14.80
N ILE A 116 -9.79 -7.37 -13.59
CA ILE A 116 -9.26 -6.56 -12.49
C ILE A 116 -8.10 -7.30 -11.82
N LEU A 117 -8.23 -8.61 -11.62
CA LEU A 117 -7.15 -9.47 -11.13
C LEU A 117 -5.92 -9.42 -12.04
N ASN A 118 -6.10 -9.47 -13.37
CA ASN A 118 -5.00 -9.34 -14.32
C ASN A 118 -4.33 -7.95 -14.24
N LYS A 119 -5.09 -6.89 -13.97
CA LYS A 119 -4.50 -5.56 -13.71
C LYS A 119 -3.65 -5.57 -12.45
N PHE A 120 -4.09 -6.25 -11.38
CA PHE A 120 -3.30 -6.36 -10.16
C PHE A 120 -1.99 -7.12 -10.40
N LYS A 121 -2.05 -8.27 -11.09
CA LYS A 121 -0.87 -9.02 -11.52
C LYS A 121 0.13 -8.16 -12.28
N ASN A 122 -0.35 -7.33 -13.20
CA ASN A 122 0.51 -6.40 -13.95
C ASN A 122 1.17 -5.34 -13.05
N VAL A 123 0.48 -4.87 -12.00
CA VAL A 123 1.07 -3.92 -11.04
C VAL A 123 2.16 -4.58 -10.21
N LEU A 124 1.97 -5.83 -9.81
CA LEU A 124 2.94 -6.62 -9.05
C LEU A 124 4.24 -6.82 -9.87
N THR A 125 4.11 -7.23 -11.13
CA THR A 125 5.24 -7.58 -12.01
C THR A 125 5.86 -6.41 -12.77
N ALA A 126 5.29 -5.20 -12.66
CA ALA A 126 5.82 -4.01 -13.31
C ALA A 126 7.21 -3.66 -12.76
N HIS A 127 8.18 -3.56 -13.68
CA HIS A 127 9.53 -3.11 -13.38
C HIS A 127 9.59 -1.59 -13.53
N TYR A 128 9.88 -0.89 -12.44
CA TYR A 128 10.08 0.55 -12.45
C TYR A 128 11.59 0.82 -12.55
N TYR A 129 12.02 1.31 -13.72
CA TYR A 129 13.40 1.70 -14.03
C TYR A 129 13.64 3.20 -13.82
#